data_AF-A0A355CH38-F1
#
_entry.id   AF-A0A355CH38-F1
#
_cell.length_a   1.000
_cell.length_b   1.000
_cell.length_c   1.000
_cell.angle_alpha   90.00
_cell.angle_beta   90.00
_cell.angle_gamma   90.00
#
_symmetry.space_group_name_H-M   'P 1'
#
loop_
_entity.id
_entity.type
_entity.pdbx_description
1 polymer ?
#
loop_
_entity_poly.entity_id
_entity_poly.type
_entity_poly.pdbx_seq_one_letter_code
_entity_poly.pdbx_strand_id
1 'polypeptide(L)'
;MSQPIITAVAGPPGSGKTTWIRQQLAAETCPALYFSPGTGNVPIDQTCIAAEFGQIPTLTDGEESQLLKHLQNGVSAYIELGFYLQLTTVENLLQSFPSRRIAVLPPEIKDTEWHQWGDLIVEGIAVSGEREKLSIWRSPTSGQVLDPASLDLFWYEEMTQGAYGKIHRAKAIFDIADGRSFYFDFAAAFQETAHEEMPLPRWLEGRPQRFSGIEIIGENLDETALGQTLEDCCLSETIMLNYQQQVKQSLLSVEETE
;
A
#
# COMPACT_ATOMS: atom_id res chain seq x y z
N MET A 1 -0.14 11.96 31.99
CA MET A 1 0.19 11.26 30.74
C MET A 1 -1.13 10.81 30.15
N SER A 2 -1.47 11.26 28.95
CA SER A 2 -2.64 10.74 28.22
C SER A 2 -2.49 9.24 28.06
N GLN A 3 -3.56 8.47 28.26
CA GLN A 3 -3.51 7.03 28.01
C GLN A 3 -3.18 6.79 26.52
N PRO A 4 -2.44 5.71 26.18
CA PRO A 4 -2.20 5.36 24.78
C PRO A 4 -3.55 5.09 24.10
N ILE A 5 -3.71 5.64 22.90
CA ILE A 5 -4.95 5.52 22.14
C ILE A 5 -4.68 4.67 20.91
N ILE A 6 -5.48 3.63 20.73
CA ILE A 6 -5.59 2.93 19.46
C ILE A 6 -6.57 3.71 18.58
N THR A 7 -6.14 4.15 17.40
CA THR A 7 -7.02 4.66 16.36
C THR A 7 -7.19 3.57 15.30
N ALA A 8 -8.31 2.86 15.35
CA ALA A 8 -8.65 1.83 14.37
C ALA A 8 -9.43 2.46 13.22
N VAL A 9 -8.98 2.23 11.98
CA VAL A 9 -9.54 2.84 10.77
C VAL A 9 -10.04 1.76 9.84
N ALA A 10 -11.32 1.83 9.47
CA ALA A 10 -11.96 0.86 8.59
C ALA A 10 -12.79 1.54 7.51
N GLY A 11 -13.14 0.80 6.47
CA GLY A 11 -13.90 1.30 5.34
C GLY A 11 -13.65 0.51 4.06
N PRO A 12 -14.44 0.78 3.00
CA PRO A 12 -14.36 0.06 1.74
C PRO A 12 -13.00 0.26 1.04
N PRO A 13 -12.67 -0.58 0.04
CA PRO A 13 -11.42 -0.44 -0.69
C PRO A 13 -11.39 0.89 -1.44
N GLY A 14 -10.27 1.61 -1.36
CA GLY A 14 -10.12 2.91 -2.04
C GLY A 14 -10.84 4.09 -1.36
N SER A 15 -11.47 3.92 -0.19
CA SER A 15 -12.17 5.03 0.47
C SER A 15 -11.28 6.15 1.03
N GLY A 16 -9.95 5.96 1.03
CA GLY A 16 -8.98 6.94 1.54
C GLY A 16 -8.47 6.68 2.96
N LYS A 17 -8.62 5.45 3.49
CA LYS A 17 -8.12 5.07 4.83
C LYS A 17 -6.65 5.44 5.04
N THR A 18 -5.77 4.92 4.19
CA THR A 18 -4.32 5.18 4.27
C THR A 18 -4.01 6.66 4.14
N THR A 19 -4.68 7.37 3.22
CA THR A 19 -4.54 8.82 3.06
C THR A 19 -4.90 9.58 4.34
N TRP A 20 -6.01 9.20 4.99
CA TRP A 20 -6.42 9.80 6.25
C TRP A 20 -5.40 9.55 7.36
N ILE A 21 -4.87 8.33 7.46
CA ILE A 21 -3.81 7.98 8.42
C ILE A 21 -2.53 8.77 8.15
N ARG A 22 -2.09 8.87 6.89
CA ARG A 22 -0.94 9.68 6.47
C ARG A 22 -1.08 11.13 6.94
N GLN A 23 -2.27 11.72 6.80
CA GLN A 23 -2.56 13.08 7.30
C GLN A 23 -2.47 13.19 8.82
N GLN A 24 -2.93 12.18 9.56
CA GLN A 24 -2.81 12.18 11.03
C GLN A 24 -1.34 12.03 11.46
N LEU A 25 -0.60 11.11 10.84
CA LEU A 25 0.82 10.89 11.12
C LEU A 25 1.67 12.13 10.82
N ALA A 26 1.37 12.86 9.74
CA ALA A 26 2.06 14.10 9.40
C ALA A 26 1.83 15.22 10.44
N ALA A 27 0.68 15.23 11.11
CA ALA A 27 0.35 16.19 12.17
C ALA A 27 0.72 15.69 13.58
N GLU A 28 1.14 14.43 13.72
CA GLU A 28 1.37 13.78 15.00
C GLU A 28 2.64 14.30 15.67
N THR A 29 2.55 14.56 16.97
CA THR A 29 3.69 15.06 17.78
C THR A 29 4.13 14.05 18.83
N CYS A 30 3.32 13.02 19.08
CA CYS A 30 3.63 11.93 19.99
C CYS A 30 4.13 10.69 19.25
N PRO A 31 4.90 9.80 19.91
CA PRO A 31 5.29 8.53 19.32
C PRO A 31 4.05 7.72 18.91
N ALA A 32 3.98 7.39 17.63
CA ALA A 32 2.96 6.55 17.04
C ALA A 32 3.59 5.39 16.28
N LEU A 33 2.83 4.31 16.12
CA LEU A 33 3.14 3.21 15.22
C LEU A 33 1.98 3.00 14.24
N TYR A 34 2.29 2.40 13.10
CA TYR A 34 1.31 1.97 12.12
C TYR A 34 1.24 0.44 12.09
N PHE A 35 0.03 -0.10 12.07
CA PHE A 35 -0.22 -1.53 11.95
C PHE A 35 -1.31 -1.76 10.92
N SER A 36 -1.08 -2.62 9.94
CA SER A 36 -2.14 -3.05 9.02
C SER A 36 -2.14 -4.57 8.91
N PRO A 37 -3.08 -5.25 9.59
CA PRO A 37 -3.21 -6.69 9.50
C PRO A 37 -3.86 -7.13 8.19
N GLY A 38 -3.69 -8.41 7.88
CA GLY A 38 -4.26 -9.12 6.76
C GLY A 38 -3.66 -8.76 5.40
N THR A 39 -2.50 -8.09 5.35
CA THR A 39 -1.84 -7.75 4.08
C THR A 39 -1.08 -8.93 3.47
N GLY A 40 -0.88 -10.03 4.23
CA GLY A 40 -0.12 -11.18 3.77
C GLY A 40 1.31 -10.79 3.40
N ASN A 41 1.77 -11.26 2.24
CA ASN A 41 3.12 -10.97 1.73
C ASN A 41 3.21 -9.72 0.84
N VAL A 42 2.16 -8.88 0.79
CA VAL A 42 2.13 -7.66 -0.03
C VAL A 42 1.77 -6.43 0.85
N PRO A 43 2.66 -5.99 1.76
CA PRO A 43 2.43 -4.86 2.67
C PRO A 43 2.71 -3.49 2.01
N ILE A 44 1.95 -3.15 0.96
CA ILE A 44 2.19 -1.90 0.19
C ILE A 44 2.03 -0.65 1.06
N ASP A 45 0.94 -0.54 1.81
CA ASP A 45 0.63 0.66 2.59
C ASP A 45 1.62 0.84 3.76
N GLN A 46 2.03 -0.25 4.40
CA GLN A 46 3.10 -0.22 5.40
C GLN A 46 4.42 0.26 4.80
N THR A 47 4.77 -0.23 3.61
CA THR A 47 6.02 0.15 2.95
C THR A 47 6.03 1.63 2.56
N CYS A 48 4.88 2.16 2.11
CA CYS A 48 4.71 3.60 1.86
C CYS A 48 4.90 4.41 3.14
N ILE A 49 4.21 4.05 4.21
CA ILE A 49 4.33 4.75 5.50
C ILE A 49 5.75 4.68 6.05
N ALA A 50 6.42 3.53 5.97
CA ALA A 50 7.81 3.40 6.44
C ALA A 50 8.79 4.25 5.63
N ALA A 51 8.57 4.40 4.33
CA ALA A 51 9.41 5.24 3.47
C ALA A 51 9.18 6.74 3.75
N GLU A 52 7.92 7.16 3.86
CA GLU A 52 7.55 8.56 4.08
C GLU A 52 7.82 9.04 5.50
N PHE A 53 7.61 8.18 6.49
CA PHE A 53 7.72 8.47 7.91
C PHE A 53 8.71 7.52 8.57
N GLY A 54 10.00 7.61 8.22
CA GLY A 54 11.04 6.67 8.68
C GLY A 54 11.22 6.55 10.21
N GLN A 55 10.64 7.46 11.00
CA GLN A 55 10.58 7.40 12.46
C GLN A 55 9.40 6.59 13.03
N ILE A 56 8.40 6.27 12.20
CA ILE A 56 7.17 5.56 12.61
C ILE A 56 7.40 4.06 12.42
N PRO A 57 7.41 3.27 13.50
CA PRO A 57 7.46 1.81 13.38
C PRO A 57 6.22 1.30 12.66
N THR A 58 6.42 0.43 11.66
CA THR A 58 5.35 -0.25 10.95
C THR A 58 5.34 -1.73 11.30
N LEU A 59 4.17 -2.28 11.59
CA LEU A 59 3.97 -3.69 11.92
C LEU A 59 3.09 -4.40 10.89
N THR A 60 3.31 -5.70 10.70
CA THR A 60 2.59 -6.57 9.76
C THR A 60 2.01 -7.80 10.47
N ASP A 61 1.35 -8.69 9.71
CA ASP A 61 0.85 -9.98 10.18
C ASP A 61 1.90 -10.76 10.99
N GLY A 62 1.50 -11.28 12.16
CA GLY A 62 2.37 -12.03 13.05
C GLY A 62 3.18 -11.18 14.05
N GLU A 63 3.08 -9.86 13.98
CA GLU A 63 3.76 -8.94 14.89
C GLU A 63 2.85 -8.36 15.98
N GLU A 64 1.70 -8.98 16.23
CA GLU A 64 0.71 -8.52 17.22
C GLU A 64 1.29 -8.49 18.64
N SER A 65 2.23 -9.40 18.95
CA SER A 65 2.94 -9.36 20.24
C SER A 65 3.82 -8.11 20.39
N GLN A 66 4.40 -7.61 19.29
CA GLN A 66 5.17 -6.37 19.30
C GLN A 66 4.22 -5.17 19.47
N LEU A 67 3.09 -5.16 18.75
CA LEU A 67 2.04 -4.16 18.92
C LEU A 67 1.63 -4.02 20.40
N LEU A 68 1.31 -5.14 21.06
CA LEU A 68 0.95 -5.14 22.48
C LEU A 68 2.04 -4.56 23.36
N LYS A 69 3.31 -4.90 23.11
CA LYS A 69 4.45 -4.36 23.84
C LYS A 69 4.57 -2.84 23.67
N HIS A 70 4.38 -2.32 22.46
CA HIS A 70 4.42 -0.88 22.20
C HIS A 70 3.28 -0.15 22.90
N LEU A 71 2.06 -0.69 22.83
CA LEU A 71 0.89 -0.12 23.51
C LEU A 71 1.07 -0.09 25.04
N GLN A 72 1.60 -1.16 25.63
CA GLN A 72 1.93 -1.23 27.07
C GLN A 72 2.99 -0.21 27.49
N ASN A 73 3.88 0.18 26.57
CA ASN A 73 4.89 1.21 26.79
C ASN A 73 4.38 2.63 26.51
N GLY A 74 3.08 2.81 26.23
CA GLY A 74 2.46 4.11 26.03
C GLY A 74 2.56 4.68 24.61
N VAL A 75 2.96 3.89 23.61
CA VAL A 75 2.96 4.29 22.19
C VAL A 75 1.53 4.23 21.66
N SER A 76 1.09 5.26 20.92
CA SER A 76 -0.22 5.24 20.25
C SER A 76 -0.14 4.45 18.94
N ALA A 77 -1.25 3.86 18.51
CA ALA A 77 -1.25 3.03 17.30
C ALA A 77 -2.36 3.44 16.33
N TYR A 78 -2.00 3.56 15.06
CA TYR A 78 -2.96 3.61 13.95
C TYR A 78 -3.08 2.19 13.38
N ILE A 79 -4.28 1.63 13.42
CA ILE A 79 -4.57 0.29 12.91
C ILE A 79 -5.45 0.42 11.67
N GLU A 80 -4.92 0.13 10.49
CA GLU A 80 -5.69 0.11 9.24
C GLU A 80 -6.28 -1.27 8.96
N LEU A 81 -7.61 -1.36 8.97
CA LEU A 81 -8.34 -2.59 8.67
C LEU A 81 -8.69 -2.66 7.18
N GLY A 82 -8.17 -3.69 6.52
CA GLY A 82 -8.57 -4.05 5.16
C GLY A 82 -10.07 -4.38 5.08
N PHE A 83 -10.72 -4.06 3.96
CA PHE A 83 -12.17 -4.25 3.79
C PHE A 83 -12.61 -5.73 3.81
N TYR A 84 -11.66 -6.64 3.65
CA TYR A 84 -11.83 -8.09 3.68
C TYR A 84 -11.73 -8.68 5.10
N LEU A 85 -11.30 -7.88 6.09
CA LEU A 85 -11.27 -8.31 7.48
C LEU A 85 -12.63 -8.07 8.14
N GLN A 86 -13.01 -9.00 9.03
CA GLN A 86 -14.15 -8.79 9.91
C GLN A 86 -13.76 -7.76 10.98
N LEU A 87 -14.62 -6.79 11.23
CA LEU A 87 -14.37 -5.75 12.24
C LEU A 87 -14.23 -6.33 13.65
N THR A 88 -14.86 -7.49 13.89
CA THR A 88 -14.76 -8.25 15.14
C THR A 88 -13.36 -8.79 15.41
N THR A 89 -12.51 -8.96 14.39
CA THR A 89 -11.16 -9.54 14.53
C THR A 89 -10.27 -8.72 15.46
N VAL A 90 -10.47 -7.40 15.54
CA VAL A 90 -9.68 -6.51 16.42
C VAL A 90 -10.39 -6.12 17.70
N GLU A 91 -11.64 -6.54 17.90
CA GLU A 91 -12.48 -6.02 18.99
C GLU A 91 -11.90 -6.30 20.38
N ASN A 92 -11.32 -7.49 20.59
CA ASN A 92 -10.66 -7.83 21.85
C ASN A 92 -9.49 -6.88 22.18
N LEU A 93 -8.74 -6.46 21.16
CA LEU A 93 -7.65 -5.50 21.32
C LEU A 93 -8.21 -4.11 21.64
N LEU A 94 -9.25 -3.68 20.93
CA LEU A 94 -9.91 -2.38 21.13
C LEU A 94 -10.62 -2.26 22.48
N GLN A 95 -11.02 -3.36 23.10
CA GLN A 95 -11.58 -3.39 24.46
C GLN A 95 -10.49 -3.39 25.54
N SER A 96 -9.28 -3.85 25.20
CA SER A 96 -8.16 -3.96 26.15
C SER A 96 -7.40 -2.64 26.34
N PHE A 97 -7.51 -1.71 25.39
CA PHE A 97 -6.86 -0.41 25.41
C PHE A 97 -7.86 0.70 25.05
N PRO A 98 -7.69 1.93 25.56
CA PRO A 98 -8.46 3.07 25.07
C PRO A 98 -8.36 3.17 23.57
N SER A 99 -9.50 3.22 22.89
CA SER A 99 -9.56 3.16 21.45
C SER A 99 -10.58 4.13 20.87
N ARG A 100 -10.36 4.49 19.62
CA ARG A 100 -11.27 5.27 18.79
C ARG A 100 -11.40 4.56 17.44
N ARG A 101 -12.63 4.31 17.03
CA ARG A 101 -12.97 3.69 15.76
C ARG A 101 -13.35 4.76 14.75
N ILE A 102 -12.65 4.79 13.62
CA ILE A 102 -12.86 5.73 12.52
C ILE A 102 -13.34 4.92 11.32
N ALA A 103 -14.52 5.25 10.81
CA ALA A 103 -14.98 4.72 9.54
C ALA A 103 -14.78 5.77 8.44
N VAL A 104 -13.95 5.47 7.45
CA VAL A 104 -13.73 6.34 6.29
C VAL A 104 -14.62 5.86 5.16
N LEU A 105 -15.73 6.56 4.93
CA LEU A 105 -16.83 6.08 4.08
C LEU A 105 -17.20 7.11 3.01
N PRO A 106 -17.45 6.68 1.76
CA PRO A 106 -18.04 7.56 0.76
C PRO A 106 -19.42 8.07 1.19
N PRO A 107 -19.80 9.30 0.82
CA PRO A 107 -21.08 9.89 1.21
C PRO A 107 -22.30 9.12 0.64
N GLU A 108 -22.11 8.35 -0.42
CA GLU A 108 -23.17 7.55 -1.06
C GLU A 108 -23.49 6.26 -0.30
N ILE A 109 -22.53 5.74 0.47
CA ILE A 109 -22.72 4.50 1.23
C ILE A 109 -23.45 4.83 2.53
N LYS A 110 -24.52 4.09 2.83
CA LYS A 110 -25.35 4.27 4.03
C LYS A 110 -25.66 2.93 4.67
N ASP A 111 -25.93 2.95 5.97
CA ASP A 111 -26.47 1.81 6.71
C ASP A 111 -25.63 0.52 6.61
N THR A 112 -24.30 0.66 6.60
CA THR A 112 -23.34 -0.47 6.56
C THR A 112 -22.80 -0.82 7.93
N GLU A 113 -22.13 -1.97 8.06
CA GLU A 113 -21.46 -2.38 9.31
C GLU A 113 -20.47 -1.34 9.82
N TRP A 114 -19.80 -0.60 8.92
CA TRP A 114 -18.86 0.45 9.30
C TRP A 114 -19.55 1.65 9.95
N HIS A 115 -20.79 1.97 9.57
CA HIS A 115 -21.57 3.03 10.24
C HIS A 115 -21.91 2.66 11.68
N GLN A 116 -22.16 1.38 11.94
CA GLN A 116 -22.49 0.88 13.27
C GLN A 116 -21.25 0.70 14.14
N TRP A 117 -20.11 0.38 13.52
CA TRP A 117 -18.84 0.15 14.21
C TRP A 117 -18.06 1.43 14.52
N GLY A 118 -18.09 2.43 13.63
CA GLY A 118 -17.31 3.66 13.79
C GLY A 118 -17.86 4.59 14.87
N ASP A 119 -16.99 5.08 15.76
CA ASP A 119 -17.32 6.15 16.70
C ASP A 119 -17.39 7.51 15.99
N LEU A 120 -16.59 7.65 14.92
CA LEU A 120 -16.61 8.80 14.01
C LEU A 120 -16.66 8.31 12.56
N ILE A 121 -17.54 8.91 11.78
CA ILE A 121 -17.56 8.77 10.32
C ILE A 121 -16.78 9.94 9.71
N VAL A 122 -15.79 9.61 8.89
CA VAL A 122 -15.03 10.57 8.07
C VAL A 122 -15.47 10.38 6.63
N GLU A 123 -15.77 11.48 5.95
CA GLU A 123 -16.11 11.45 4.54
C GLU A 123 -14.89 11.00 3.73
N GLY A 124 -15.07 9.86 3.07
CA GLY A 124 -14.11 9.25 2.17
C GLY A 124 -14.52 9.45 0.72
N ILE A 125 -13.80 8.75 -0.13
CA ILE A 125 -13.91 8.84 -1.58
C ILE A 125 -14.91 7.80 -2.11
N ALA A 126 -15.67 8.16 -3.15
CA ALA A 126 -16.53 7.25 -3.91
C ALA A 126 -15.80 5.95 -4.30
N VAL A 127 -16.36 4.81 -3.88
CA VAL A 127 -15.84 3.49 -4.21
C VAL A 127 -16.72 2.85 -5.29
N SER A 128 -16.08 2.29 -6.30
CA SER A 128 -16.74 1.50 -7.34
C SER A 128 -16.77 0.02 -6.99
N GLY A 129 -17.89 -0.66 -7.30
CA GLY A 129 -18.04 -2.12 -7.16
C GLY A 129 -18.85 -2.53 -5.94
N GLU A 130 -19.54 -3.67 -6.05
CA GLU A 130 -20.26 -4.30 -4.93
C GLU A 130 -19.28 -5.20 -4.17
N ARG A 131 -19.16 -5.02 -2.85
CA ARG A 131 -18.16 -5.70 -2.02
C ARG A 131 -18.18 -7.23 -2.18
N GLU A 132 -19.36 -7.81 -2.32
CA GLU A 132 -19.58 -9.25 -2.42
C GLU A 132 -19.06 -9.83 -3.74
N LYS A 133 -18.83 -9.00 -4.76
CA LYS A 133 -18.29 -9.39 -6.06
C LYS A 133 -16.79 -9.16 -6.19
N LEU A 134 -16.18 -8.47 -5.23
CA LEU A 134 -14.76 -8.11 -5.29
C LEU A 134 -13.89 -9.30 -4.87
N SER A 135 -12.89 -9.61 -5.69
CA SER A 135 -11.74 -10.43 -5.32
C SER A 135 -10.50 -9.56 -5.17
N ILE A 136 -9.51 -10.11 -4.45
CA ILE A 136 -8.20 -9.48 -4.25
C ILE A 136 -7.17 -10.41 -4.85
N TRP A 137 -6.36 -9.88 -5.76
CA TRP A 137 -5.16 -10.53 -6.26
C TRP A 137 -3.93 -9.79 -5.75
N ARG A 138 -2.93 -10.56 -5.31
CA ARG A 138 -1.68 -10.05 -4.72
C ARG A 138 -0.51 -10.80 -5.31
N SER A 139 0.51 -10.06 -5.73
CA SER A 139 1.75 -10.65 -6.24
C SER A 139 2.97 -9.90 -5.71
N PRO A 140 3.84 -10.53 -4.90
CA PRO A 140 5.12 -9.95 -4.54
C PRO A 140 6.06 -9.98 -5.74
N THR A 141 6.79 -8.89 -5.95
CA THR A 141 7.80 -8.77 -7.02
C THR A 141 9.18 -8.42 -6.46
N SER A 142 9.39 -8.63 -5.16
CA SER A 142 10.65 -8.33 -4.47
C SER A 142 11.84 -9.00 -5.16
N GLY A 143 12.89 -8.23 -5.42
CA GLY A 143 14.06 -8.66 -6.19
C GLY A 143 13.89 -8.65 -7.71
N GLN A 144 12.71 -8.33 -8.24
CA GLN A 144 12.51 -8.04 -9.65
C GLN A 144 12.72 -6.55 -9.93
N VAL A 145 13.16 -6.27 -11.16
CA VAL A 145 13.31 -4.93 -11.70
C VAL A 145 12.52 -4.88 -12.99
N LEU A 146 11.57 -3.96 -13.09
CA LEU A 146 10.68 -3.87 -14.24
C LEU A 146 11.26 -2.96 -15.31
N ASP A 147 11.03 -3.34 -16.56
CA ASP A 147 11.26 -2.47 -17.70
C ASP A 147 10.21 -1.34 -17.70
N PRO A 148 10.61 -0.06 -17.73
CA PRO A 148 9.66 1.05 -17.69
C PRO A 148 8.63 1.04 -18.82
N ALA A 149 9.02 0.67 -20.05
CA ALA A 149 8.10 0.70 -21.19
C ALA A 149 7.07 -0.43 -21.10
N SER A 150 7.49 -1.64 -20.70
CA SER A 150 6.57 -2.74 -20.43
C SER A 150 5.62 -2.42 -19.27
N LEU A 151 6.14 -1.81 -18.20
CA LEU A 151 5.33 -1.40 -17.05
C LEU A 151 4.29 -0.35 -17.42
N ASP A 152 4.65 0.62 -18.26
CA ASP A 152 3.70 1.63 -18.76
C ASP A 152 2.56 0.96 -19.54
N LEU A 153 2.87 0.03 -20.45
CA LEU A 153 1.88 -0.72 -21.21
C LEU A 153 0.94 -1.50 -20.27
N PHE A 154 1.51 -2.27 -19.34
CA PHE A 154 0.75 -3.04 -18.36
C PHE A 154 -0.17 -2.15 -17.52
N TRP A 155 0.38 -1.09 -16.92
CA TRP A 155 -0.32 -0.26 -15.95
C TRP A 155 -1.37 0.66 -16.59
N TYR A 156 -1.03 1.34 -17.69
CA TYR A 156 -1.90 2.36 -18.29
C TYR A 156 -2.79 1.81 -19.39
N GLU A 157 -2.36 0.81 -20.16
CA GLU A 157 -3.14 0.32 -21.30
C GLU A 157 -3.91 -0.95 -20.95
N GLU A 158 -3.24 -1.98 -20.41
CA GLU A 158 -3.86 -3.29 -20.26
C GLU A 158 -4.79 -3.37 -19.04
N MET A 159 -4.31 -2.92 -17.86
CA MET A 159 -5.12 -2.93 -16.64
C MET A 159 -6.36 -2.03 -16.75
N THR A 160 -6.23 -0.82 -17.29
CA THR A 160 -7.33 0.16 -17.32
C THR A 160 -8.40 -0.17 -18.36
N GLN A 161 -8.05 -0.91 -19.41
CA GLN A 161 -8.96 -1.28 -20.50
C GLN A 161 -9.68 -2.62 -20.26
N GLY A 162 -9.47 -3.25 -19.11
CA GLY A 162 -10.19 -4.45 -18.70
C GLY A 162 -9.65 -5.75 -19.30
N ALA A 163 -8.38 -5.80 -19.71
CA ALA A 163 -7.74 -7.00 -20.25
C ALA A 163 -7.76 -8.18 -19.26
N TYR A 164 -7.83 -7.88 -17.97
CA TYR A 164 -7.73 -8.85 -16.87
C TYR A 164 -8.98 -8.95 -16.01
N GLY A 165 -10.14 -8.56 -16.55
CA GLY A 165 -11.36 -8.36 -15.77
C GLY A 165 -11.53 -6.91 -15.33
N LYS A 166 -12.52 -6.66 -14.48
CA LYS A 166 -12.92 -5.29 -14.12
C LYS A 166 -12.18 -4.84 -12.86
N ILE A 167 -11.10 -4.09 -13.05
CA ILE A 167 -10.29 -3.55 -11.97
C ILE A 167 -10.96 -2.32 -11.37
N HIS A 168 -11.07 -2.29 -10.04
CA HIS A 168 -11.63 -1.19 -9.27
C HIS A 168 -10.56 -0.38 -8.53
N ARG A 169 -9.55 -1.06 -8.01
CA ARG A 169 -8.41 -0.48 -7.31
C ARG A 169 -7.16 -1.28 -7.64
N ALA A 170 -6.05 -0.61 -7.89
CA ALA A 170 -4.74 -1.25 -7.91
C ALA A 170 -3.71 -0.37 -7.21
N LYS A 171 -2.92 -0.96 -6.32
CA LYS A 171 -1.76 -0.33 -5.70
C LYS A 171 -0.53 -1.15 -6.06
N ALA A 172 0.60 -0.50 -6.30
CA ALA A 172 1.86 -1.23 -6.45
C ALA A 172 3.06 -0.44 -5.95
N ILE A 173 4.11 -1.16 -5.60
CA ILE A 173 5.46 -0.63 -5.45
C ILE A 173 6.34 -1.41 -6.41
N PHE A 174 7.00 -0.73 -7.35
CA PHE A 174 7.90 -1.36 -8.31
C PHE A 174 9.27 -0.72 -8.28
N ASP A 175 10.29 -1.57 -8.42
CA ASP A 175 11.65 -1.16 -8.73
C ASP A 175 11.85 -1.16 -10.24
N ILE A 176 12.41 -0.08 -10.78
CA ILE A 176 12.62 0.07 -12.22
C ILE A 176 14.11 0.07 -12.59
N ALA A 177 14.40 -0.05 -13.88
CA ALA A 177 15.74 -0.24 -14.45
C ALA A 177 16.84 0.71 -13.92
N ASP A 178 16.47 1.95 -13.55
CA ASP A 178 17.42 2.96 -13.09
C ASP A 178 17.64 3.00 -11.56
N GLY A 179 17.15 1.98 -10.86
CA GLY A 179 17.33 1.77 -9.43
C GLY A 179 16.32 2.51 -8.55
N ARG A 180 15.46 3.37 -9.11
CA ARG A 180 14.40 4.03 -8.35
C ARG A 180 13.25 3.07 -8.04
N SER A 181 12.48 3.43 -7.02
CA SER A 181 11.25 2.75 -6.64
C SER A 181 10.08 3.71 -6.78
N PHE A 182 8.95 3.22 -7.29
CA PHE A 182 7.76 4.02 -7.52
C PHE A 182 6.55 3.37 -6.87
N TYR A 183 5.74 4.19 -6.19
CA TYR A 183 4.40 3.83 -5.78
C TYR A 183 3.42 4.15 -6.92
N PHE A 184 2.55 3.22 -7.22
CA PHE A 184 1.50 3.36 -8.22
C PHE A 184 0.14 3.27 -7.56
N ASP A 185 -0.76 4.16 -7.97
CA ASP A 185 -2.12 4.25 -7.48
C ASP A 185 -3.11 4.36 -8.65
N PHE A 186 -4.01 3.38 -8.74
CA PHE A 186 -5.18 3.43 -9.61
C PHE A 186 -6.48 3.23 -8.81
N ALA A 187 -7.47 4.07 -9.08
CA ALA A 187 -8.85 3.89 -8.65
C ALA A 187 -9.82 4.25 -9.79
N ALA A 188 -10.71 3.32 -10.14
CA ALA A 188 -11.61 3.48 -11.28
C ALA A 188 -12.56 4.70 -11.15
N ALA A 189 -12.85 5.13 -9.92
CA ALA A 189 -13.69 6.29 -9.63
C ALA A 189 -13.07 7.64 -10.07
N PHE A 190 -11.74 7.71 -10.26
CA PHE A 190 -11.06 8.95 -10.59
C PHE A 190 -10.56 9.05 -12.03
N GLN A 191 -10.59 7.97 -12.81
CA GLN A 191 -10.03 7.87 -14.17
C GLN A 191 -8.55 8.25 -14.33
N GLU A 192 -7.92 8.83 -13.30
CA GLU A 192 -6.50 9.16 -13.24
C GLU A 192 -5.74 8.02 -12.56
N THR A 193 -4.70 7.57 -13.23
CA THR A 193 -3.63 6.73 -12.69
C THR A 193 -2.49 7.66 -12.25
N ALA A 194 -2.08 7.55 -11.00
CA ALA A 194 -0.95 8.31 -10.47
C ALA A 194 0.23 7.38 -10.16
N HIS A 195 1.45 7.91 -10.28
CA HIS A 195 2.64 7.30 -9.72
C HIS A 195 3.51 8.37 -9.06
N GLU A 196 4.18 8.00 -7.97
CA GLU A 196 5.10 8.86 -7.25
C GLU A 196 6.40 8.11 -6.95
N GLU A 197 7.54 8.82 -7.06
CA GLU A 197 8.83 8.25 -6.67
C GLU A 197 8.87 8.10 -5.15
N MET A 198 9.22 6.91 -4.69
CA MET A 198 9.38 6.62 -3.27
C MET A 198 10.65 7.30 -2.73
N PRO A 199 10.63 7.84 -1.50
CA PRO A 199 11.80 8.47 -0.87
C PRO A 199 12.83 7.43 -0.38
N LEU A 200 13.28 6.56 -1.28
CA LEU A 200 14.19 5.46 -1.03
C LEU A 200 15.48 5.64 -1.85
N PRO A 201 16.64 5.21 -1.36
CA PRO A 201 17.87 5.27 -2.13
C PRO A 201 17.77 4.42 -3.40
N ARG A 202 18.46 4.83 -4.46
CA ARG A 202 18.57 4.03 -5.69
C ARG A 202 19.25 2.69 -5.40
N TRP A 203 18.73 1.62 -5.97
CA TRP A 203 19.36 0.30 -5.92
C TRP A 203 20.04 -0.02 -7.25
N LEU A 204 21.37 0.08 -7.29
CA LEU A 204 22.17 -0.19 -8.48
C LEU A 204 23.12 -1.38 -8.30
N GLU A 205 22.91 -2.19 -7.25
CA GLU A 205 23.75 -3.34 -6.89
C GLU A 205 22.98 -4.66 -7.10
N GLY A 206 22.59 -4.94 -8.34
CA GLY A 206 21.86 -6.15 -8.69
C GLY A 206 20.40 -6.09 -8.25
N ARG A 207 19.86 -7.23 -7.79
CA ARG A 207 18.45 -7.37 -7.39
C ARG A 207 18.15 -6.63 -6.09
N PRO A 208 17.11 -5.79 -6.02
CA PRO A 208 16.71 -5.09 -4.80
C PRO A 208 16.37 -6.05 -3.64
N GLN A 209 16.80 -5.71 -2.42
CA GLN A 209 16.41 -6.43 -1.19
C GLN A 209 15.37 -5.67 -0.36
N ARG A 210 14.59 -4.81 -1.03
CA ARG A 210 13.43 -4.12 -0.44
C ARG A 210 12.15 -4.74 -0.96
N PHE A 211 11.03 -4.42 -0.31
CA PHE A 211 9.73 -4.84 -0.78
C PHE A 211 9.35 -4.14 -2.09
N SER A 212 8.85 -4.94 -3.02
CA SER A 212 8.07 -4.54 -4.19
C SER A 212 6.98 -5.58 -4.42
N GLY A 213 5.85 -5.14 -4.97
CA GLY A 213 4.68 -5.98 -5.19
C GLY A 213 3.45 -5.17 -5.61
N ILE A 214 2.40 -5.88 -5.97
CA ILE A 214 1.14 -5.32 -6.46
C ILE A 214 -0.06 -5.97 -5.75
N GLU A 215 -1.07 -5.15 -5.49
CA GLU A 215 -2.40 -5.56 -5.06
C GLU A 215 -3.44 -5.01 -6.03
N ILE A 216 -4.32 -5.88 -6.53
CA ILE A 216 -5.43 -5.54 -7.42
C ILE A 216 -6.73 -6.00 -6.77
N ILE A 217 -7.73 -5.12 -6.79
CA ILE A 217 -9.09 -5.40 -6.33
C ILE A 217 -10.02 -5.22 -7.53
N GLY A 218 -10.78 -6.24 -7.86
CA GLY A 218 -11.63 -6.23 -9.04
C GLY A 218 -12.68 -7.34 -9.08
N GLU A 219 -13.42 -7.41 -10.17
CA GLU A 219 -14.42 -8.45 -10.46
C GLU A 219 -13.92 -9.34 -11.61
N ASN A 220 -14.06 -10.66 -11.46
CA ASN A 220 -13.66 -11.67 -12.48
C ASN A 220 -12.22 -11.51 -12.97
N LEU A 221 -11.28 -11.36 -12.03
CA LEU A 221 -9.86 -11.17 -12.35
C LEU A 221 -9.26 -12.41 -13.04
N ASP A 222 -8.58 -12.20 -14.17
CA ASP A 222 -7.73 -13.23 -14.78
C ASP A 222 -6.35 -13.19 -14.11
N GLU A 223 -6.25 -13.81 -12.94
CA GLU A 223 -5.04 -13.84 -12.10
C GLU A 223 -3.84 -14.49 -12.81
N THR A 224 -4.10 -15.43 -13.72
CA THR A 224 -3.03 -16.09 -14.49
C THR A 224 -2.46 -15.14 -15.53
N ALA A 225 -3.31 -14.45 -16.29
CA ALA A 225 -2.87 -13.46 -17.26
C ALA A 225 -2.17 -12.27 -16.57
N LEU A 226 -2.70 -11.78 -15.43
CA LEU A 226 -2.05 -10.74 -14.62
C LEU A 226 -0.64 -11.14 -14.20
N GLY A 227 -0.48 -12.35 -13.67
CA GLY A 227 0.81 -12.88 -13.24
C GLY A 227 1.80 -12.98 -14.40
N GLN A 228 1.37 -13.54 -15.53
CA GLN A 228 2.22 -13.72 -16.71
C GLN A 228 2.68 -12.38 -17.28
N THR A 229 1.78 -11.42 -17.49
CA THR A 229 2.17 -10.13 -18.06
C THR A 229 3.08 -9.34 -17.14
N LEU A 230 2.85 -9.41 -15.81
CA LEU A 230 3.74 -8.79 -14.84
C LEU A 230 5.13 -9.44 -14.84
N GLU A 231 5.21 -10.76 -14.98
CA GLU A 231 6.49 -11.48 -15.15
C GLU A 231 7.20 -11.06 -16.43
N ASP A 232 6.47 -10.89 -17.53
CA ASP A 232 7.01 -10.45 -18.82
C ASP A 232 7.55 -8.99 -18.77
N CYS A 233 7.08 -8.19 -17.80
CA CYS A 233 7.64 -6.86 -17.53
C CYS A 233 9.02 -6.90 -16.83
N CYS A 234 9.41 -8.04 -16.24
CA CYS A 234 10.62 -8.15 -15.45
C CYS A 234 11.88 -8.27 -16.34
N LEU A 235 12.89 -7.45 -16.04
CA LEU A 235 14.17 -7.53 -16.71
C LEU A 235 14.94 -8.79 -16.32
N SER A 236 15.55 -9.42 -17.32
CA SER A 236 16.59 -10.43 -17.08
C SER A 236 17.77 -9.83 -16.31
N GLU A 237 18.48 -10.66 -15.55
CA GLU A 237 19.64 -10.22 -14.76
C GLU A 237 20.70 -9.51 -15.61
N THR A 238 21.00 -10.04 -16.79
CA THR A 238 21.97 -9.44 -17.72
C THR A 238 21.56 -8.03 -18.15
N ILE A 239 20.28 -7.83 -18.51
CA ILE A 239 19.79 -6.52 -18.95
C ILE A 239 19.77 -5.53 -17.79
N MET A 240 19.28 -5.96 -16.62
CA MET A 240 19.26 -5.16 -15.39
C MET A 240 20.67 -4.67 -15.01
N LEU A 241 21.67 -5.56 -14.98
CA LEU A 241 23.04 -5.20 -14.63
C LEU A 241 23.65 -4.20 -15.62
N ASN A 242 23.35 -4.36 -16.92
CA ASN A 242 23.80 -3.41 -17.95
C ASN A 242 23.20 -2.01 -17.74
N TYR A 243 21.90 -1.90 -17.46
CA TYR A 243 21.25 -0.62 -17.15
C TYR A 243 21.84 0.02 -15.88
N GLN A 244 21.99 -0.75 -14.81
CA GLN A 244 22.56 -0.25 -13.57
C GLN A 244 24.00 0.29 -13.76
N GLN A 245 24.83 -0.37 -14.57
CA GLN A 245 26.16 0.13 -14.92
C GLN A 245 26.11 1.46 -15.69
N GLN A 246 25.20 1.60 -16.65
CA GLN A 246 25.02 2.85 -17.40
C GLN A 246 24.61 4.00 -16.48
N VAL A 247 23.70 3.75 -15.53
CA VAL A 247 23.26 4.76 -14.55
C VAL A 247 24.39 5.13 -13.59
N LYS A 248 25.20 4.17 -13.12
CA LYS A 248 26.39 4.48 -12.31
C LYS A 248 27.36 5.39 -13.05
N GLN A 249 27.61 5.11 -14.33
CA GLN A 249 28.51 5.93 -15.16
C GLN A 249 27.97 7.35 -15.37
N SER A 250 26.67 7.52 -15.56
CA SER A 250 26.06 8.84 -15.74
C SER A 250 26.04 9.67 -14.46
N LEU A 251 25.87 9.04 -13.29
CA LEU A 251 25.92 9.74 -12.01
C LEU A 251 27.33 10.24 -11.68
N LEU A 252 28.35 9.41 -11.94
CA LEU A 252 29.76 9.79 -11.75
C LEU A 252 30.17 10.97 -12.63
N SER A 253 29.70 11.03 -13.88
CA SER A 253 30.03 12.14 -14.78
C SER A 253 29.34 13.45 -14.41
N VAL A 254 28.18 13.40 -13.74
CA VAL A 254 27.50 14.58 -13.21
C VAL A 254 28.26 15.13 -11.99
N GLU A 255 28.69 14.26 -11.06
CA GLU A 255 29.49 14.67 -9.89
C GLU A 255 30.86 15.27 -10.26
N GLU A 256 31.46 14.89 -11.39
CA GLU A 256 32.72 15.46 -11.87
C GLU A 256 32.57 16.84 -12.56
N THR A 257 31.33 17.28 -12.81
CA THR A 257 31.03 18.56 -13.49
C THR A 257 30.41 19.64 -12.60
N GLU A 258 30.16 19.32 -11.32
CA GLU A 258 29.78 20.28 -10.26
C GLU A 258 30.98 20.67 -9.38
#